data_AF-A0A5E4L3W7-F1
#
_entry.id   AF-A0A5E4L3W7-F1
#
_cell.length_a   1.000
_cell.length_b   1.000
_cell.length_c   1.000
_cell.angle_alpha   90.00
_cell.angle_beta   90.00
_cell.angle_gamma   90.00
#
_symmetry.space_group_name_H-M   'P 1'
#
loop_
_entity.id
_entity.type
_entity.pdbx_description
1 polymer ?
#
loop_
_entity_poly.entity_id
_entity_poly.type
_entity_poly.pdbx_seq_one_letter_code
_entity_poly.pdbx_strand_id
1 'polypeptide(L)'
;MYILPLLAIALYLISEYLHRSLSSVSQTLYIVLMLPGTIAHETSHAIVALLMGARITDFSVIPSGNTLGHIEHTAPKIPLIGNAAISIAPLIGCPAILLLVSSFSGVHFDPPPGSSDILMGTRFLLEGTLSFITGLDYYNWKTYVFLYLALTLGAGAAPSKTDIISMFPGLIIIVVVIYALNYFGITTLYLNNAFSWLSAALTVAIIPLLGVAIIVTVLKLITGVRSV
;
A
#
# COMPACT_ATOMS: atom_id res chain seq x y z
N MET A 1 -9.50 -9.39 -8.63
CA MET A 1 -10.03 -9.17 -7.25
C MET A 1 -9.30 -10.00 -6.20
N TYR A 2 -9.15 -11.32 -6.40
CA TYR A 2 -8.60 -12.24 -5.38
C TYR A 2 -7.11 -12.10 -5.05
N ILE A 3 -6.34 -11.38 -5.87
CA ILE A 3 -4.90 -11.17 -5.65
C ILE A 3 -4.60 -10.03 -4.67
N LEU A 4 -5.55 -9.12 -4.43
CA LEU A 4 -5.35 -7.96 -3.56
C LEU A 4 -4.98 -8.34 -2.11
N PRO A 5 -5.63 -9.33 -1.46
CA PRO A 5 -5.20 -9.79 -0.14
C PRO A 5 -3.77 -10.33 -0.14
N LEU A 6 -3.37 -11.07 -1.18
CA LEU A 6 -2.00 -11.58 -1.32
C LEU A 6 -0.99 -10.44 -1.45
N LEU A 7 -1.30 -9.43 -2.27
CA LEU A 7 -0.46 -8.24 -2.43
C LEU A 7 -0.35 -7.45 -1.13
N ALA A 8 -1.46 -7.27 -0.40
CA ALA A 8 -1.47 -6.59 0.89
C ALA A 8 -0.62 -7.35 1.94
N ILE A 9 -0.71 -8.68 1.97
CA ILE A 9 0.12 -9.53 2.84
C ILE A 9 1.60 -9.40 2.46
N ALA A 10 1.94 -9.51 1.17
CA ALA A 10 3.31 -9.36 0.70
C ALA A 10 3.87 -8.00 1.08
N LEU A 11 3.10 -6.94 0.85
CA LEU A 11 3.47 -5.57 1.16
C LEU A 11 3.65 -5.36 2.67
N TYR A 12 2.77 -5.92 3.51
CA TYR A 12 2.92 -5.92 4.97
C TYR A 12 4.22 -6.61 5.41
N LEU A 13 4.49 -7.83 4.91
CA LEU A 13 5.67 -8.61 5.30
C LEU A 13 6.98 -7.93 4.90
N ILE A 14 7.05 -7.41 3.67
CA ILE A 14 8.25 -6.72 3.18
C ILE A 14 8.46 -5.41 3.93
N SER A 15 7.39 -4.65 4.18
CA SER A 15 7.48 -3.37 4.89
C SER A 15 7.90 -3.55 6.35
N GLU A 16 7.37 -4.57 7.03
CA GLU A 16 7.77 -4.93 8.39
C GLU A 16 9.25 -5.37 8.45
N TYR A 17 9.70 -6.17 7.48
CA TYR A 17 11.11 -6.56 7.37
C TYR A 17 12.02 -5.34 7.19
N LEU A 18 11.65 -4.42 6.29
CA LEU A 18 12.40 -3.20 6.03
C LEU A 18 12.39 -2.25 7.23
N HIS A 19 11.25 -2.10 7.91
CA HIS A 19 11.13 -1.33 9.14
C HIS A 19 12.14 -1.81 10.17
N ARG A 20 12.11 -3.09 10.54
CA ARG A 20 13.04 -3.67 11.52
C ARG A 20 14.49 -3.56 11.08
N SER A 21 14.77 -3.81 9.81
CA SER A 21 16.14 -3.82 9.29
C SER A 21 16.75 -2.43 9.22
N LEU A 22 16.03 -1.44 8.69
CA LEU A 22 16.55 -0.08 8.51
C LEU A 22 16.56 0.71 9.82
N SER A 23 15.51 0.59 10.65
CA SER A 23 15.47 1.25 11.96
C SER A 23 16.58 0.78 12.89
N SER A 24 16.99 -0.50 12.78
CA SER A 24 18.13 -1.04 13.54
C SER A 24 19.48 -0.42 13.15
N VAL A 25 19.61 0.08 11.92
CA VAL A 25 20.85 0.73 11.43
C VAL A 25 20.85 2.21 11.80
N SER A 26 19.77 2.92 11.48
CA SER A 26 19.60 4.32 11.84
C SER A 26 18.13 4.70 11.84
N GLN A 27 17.60 5.01 13.02
CA GLN A 27 16.22 5.46 13.18
C GLN A 27 15.97 6.78 12.43
N THR A 28 16.89 7.75 12.51
CA THR A 28 16.75 9.04 11.83
C THR A 28 16.71 8.88 10.31
N LEU A 29 17.60 8.07 9.73
CA LEU A 29 17.60 7.83 8.29
C LEU A 29 16.30 7.18 7.84
N TYR A 30 15.83 6.18 8.60
CA TYR A 30 14.59 5.49 8.31
C TYR A 30 13.39 6.44 8.33
N ILE A 31 13.29 7.31 9.34
CA ILE A 31 12.21 8.31 9.45
C ILE A 31 12.23 9.25 8.25
N VAL A 32 13.38 9.85 7.93
CA VAL A 32 13.50 10.80 6.82
C VAL A 32 13.18 10.12 5.49
N LEU A 33 13.66 8.90 5.30
CA LEU A 33 13.42 8.14 4.08
C LEU A 33 11.93 7.85 3.90
N MET A 34 11.24 7.40 4.95
CA MET A 34 9.84 6.96 4.88
C MET A 34 8.81 8.06 5.07
N LEU A 35 9.23 9.28 5.41
CA LEU A 35 8.35 10.41 5.70
C LEU A 35 7.26 10.66 4.65
N PRO A 36 7.53 10.65 3.32
CA PRO A 36 6.47 10.85 2.33
C PRO A 36 5.37 9.79 2.41
N GLY A 37 5.76 8.54 2.67
CA GLY A 37 4.84 7.42 2.88
C GLY A 37 4.00 7.59 4.14
N THR A 38 4.63 8.01 5.25
CA THR A 38 3.92 8.28 6.52
C THR A 38 2.92 9.42 6.37
N ILE A 39 3.30 10.51 5.71
CA ILE A 39 2.39 11.63 5.43
C ILE A 39 1.18 11.12 4.64
N ALA A 40 1.40 10.37 3.56
CA ALA A 40 0.32 9.80 2.75
C ALA A 40 -0.56 8.83 3.55
N HIS A 41 0.03 7.99 4.40
CA HIS A 41 -0.67 7.02 5.24
C HIS A 41 -1.62 7.73 6.22
N GLU A 42 -1.09 8.61 7.07
CA GLU A 42 -1.91 9.28 8.09
C GLU A 42 -2.93 10.23 7.46
N THR A 43 -2.58 10.89 6.37
CA THR A 43 -3.53 11.75 5.63
C THR A 43 -4.67 10.93 5.02
N SER A 44 -4.41 9.70 4.58
CA SER A 44 -5.47 8.82 4.06
C SER A 44 -6.47 8.47 5.15
N HIS A 45 -6.00 8.10 6.34
CA HIS A 45 -6.85 7.90 7.52
C HIS A 45 -7.65 9.16 7.85
N ALA A 46 -7.00 10.32 7.89
CA ALA A 46 -7.64 11.61 8.18
C ALA A 46 -8.78 11.94 7.22
N ILE A 47 -8.54 11.82 5.91
CA ILE A 47 -9.54 12.10 4.88
C ILE A 47 -10.74 11.18 5.07
N VAL A 48 -10.52 9.87 5.20
CA VAL A 48 -11.63 8.92 5.31
C VAL A 48 -12.35 9.05 6.65
N ALA A 49 -11.64 9.36 7.74
CA ALA A 49 -12.25 9.62 9.05
C ALA A 49 -13.23 10.80 8.97
N LEU A 50 -12.83 11.91 8.34
CA LEU A 50 -13.70 13.07 8.12
C LEU A 50 -14.90 12.73 7.23
N LEU A 51 -14.70 11.97 6.15
CA LEU A 51 -15.79 11.51 5.27
C LEU A 51 -16.80 10.61 6.00
N MET A 52 -16.32 9.76 6.92
CA MET A 52 -17.15 8.90 7.76
C MET A 52 -17.80 9.65 8.94
N GLY A 53 -17.57 10.97 9.03
CA GLY A 53 -18.15 11.85 10.03
C GLY A 53 -17.52 11.76 11.41
N ALA A 54 -16.32 11.20 11.52
CA ALA A 54 -15.49 11.32 12.71
C ALA A 54 -14.84 12.71 12.79
N ARG A 55 -14.36 13.08 13.97
CA ARG A 55 -13.55 14.27 14.20
C ARG A 55 -12.13 13.84 14.56
N ILE A 56 -11.14 14.48 13.96
CA ILE A 56 -9.72 14.27 14.28
C ILE A 56 -9.44 14.99 15.59
N THR A 57 -8.93 14.27 16.58
CA THR A 57 -8.58 14.79 17.91
C THR A 57 -7.09 15.02 18.06
N ASP A 58 -6.28 14.18 17.41
CA ASP A 58 -4.83 14.33 17.34
C ASP A 58 -4.31 13.84 15.98
N PHE A 59 -3.25 14.46 15.48
CA PHE A 59 -2.65 14.13 14.19
C PHE A 59 -1.17 14.49 14.17
N SER A 60 -0.32 13.49 13.97
CA SER A 60 1.12 13.66 13.82
C SER A 60 1.64 12.76 12.71
N VAL A 61 2.48 13.34 11.85
CA VAL A 61 3.31 12.61 10.87
C VAL A 61 4.75 12.45 11.33
N ILE A 62 5.05 12.97 12.53
CA ILE A 62 6.35 12.87 13.17
C ILE A 62 6.31 11.68 14.13
N PRO A 63 7.34 10.84 14.14
CA PRO A 63 7.40 9.67 15.00
C PRO A 63 7.30 10.04 16.47
N SER A 64 6.54 9.25 17.21
CA SER A 64 6.42 9.32 18.66
C SER A 64 6.62 7.93 19.24
N GLY A 65 7.74 7.70 19.91
CA GLY A 65 8.11 6.38 20.43
C GLY A 65 8.33 5.36 19.31
N ASN A 66 7.47 4.33 19.25
CA ASN A 66 7.57 3.22 18.30
C ASN A 66 6.68 3.38 17.05
N THR A 67 5.94 4.48 16.91
CA THR A 67 5.14 4.76 15.71
C THR A 67 5.80 5.83 14.86
N LEU A 68 5.68 5.72 13.53
CA LEU A 68 6.20 6.72 12.59
C LEU A 68 5.32 7.97 12.50
N GLY A 69 4.04 7.79 12.78
CA GLY A 69 3.01 8.81 12.86
C GLY A 69 1.81 8.23 13.61
N HIS A 70 0.82 9.05 13.87
CA HIS A 70 -0.44 8.61 14.43
C HIS A 70 -1.56 9.60 14.11
N ILE A 71 -2.76 9.06 14.10
CA ILE A 71 -3.99 9.82 14.04
C ILE A 71 -4.96 9.27 15.08
N GLU A 72 -5.54 10.16 15.86
CA GLU A 72 -6.64 9.85 16.75
C GLU A 72 -7.91 10.53 16.25
N HIS A 73 -9.00 9.78 16.27
CA HIS A 73 -10.29 10.27 15.84
C HIS A 73 -11.42 9.72 16.71
N THR A 74 -12.52 10.46 16.77
CA THR A 74 -13.74 9.97 17.42
C THR A 74 -14.35 8.79 16.64
N ALA A 75 -15.33 8.12 17.24
CA ALA A 75 -16.10 7.12 16.52
C ALA A 75 -16.76 7.74 15.26
N PRO A 76 -16.73 7.06 14.09
CA PRO A 76 -17.43 7.51 12.90
C PRO A 76 -18.95 7.32 13.07
N LYS A 77 -19.74 7.98 12.22
CA LYS A 77 -21.21 7.94 12.28
C LYS A 77 -21.77 6.52 12.19
N ILE A 78 -21.13 5.66 11.41
CA ILE A 78 -21.44 4.23 11.29
C ILE A 78 -20.21 3.46 11.76
N PRO A 79 -20.10 3.08 13.04
CA PRO A 79 -18.86 2.53 13.62
C PRO A 79 -18.30 1.34 12.84
N LEU A 80 -19.13 0.39 12.44
CA LEU A 80 -18.69 -0.84 11.80
C LEU A 80 -18.08 -0.62 10.41
N ILE A 81 -18.77 0.14 9.56
CA ILE A 81 -18.32 0.44 8.19
C ILE A 81 -17.26 1.53 8.20
N GLY A 82 -17.44 2.55 9.03
CA GLY A 82 -16.54 3.69 9.14
C GLY A 82 -15.15 3.28 9.63
N ASN A 83 -15.06 2.45 10.69
CA ASN A 83 -13.76 1.99 11.18
C ASN A 83 -13.03 1.16 10.12
N ALA A 84 -13.73 0.26 9.44
CA ALA A 84 -13.13 -0.53 8.37
C ALA A 84 -12.68 0.33 7.18
N ALA A 85 -13.48 1.33 6.79
CA ALA A 85 -13.13 2.24 5.70
C ALA A 85 -11.90 3.08 6.05
N ILE A 86 -11.82 3.59 7.28
CA ILE A 86 -10.65 4.32 7.78
C ILE A 86 -9.42 3.41 7.73
N SER A 87 -9.50 2.19 8.28
CA SER A 87 -8.37 1.26 8.28
C SER A 87 -7.90 0.81 6.90
N ILE A 88 -8.78 0.77 5.90
CA ILE A 88 -8.43 0.48 4.50
C ILE A 88 -7.85 1.71 3.79
N ALA A 89 -8.04 2.92 4.32
CA ALA A 89 -7.74 4.16 3.61
C ALA A 89 -6.31 4.24 3.09
N PRO A 90 -5.24 3.89 3.84
CA PRO A 90 -3.87 3.94 3.34
C PRO A 90 -3.60 2.96 2.19
N LEU A 91 -4.26 1.79 2.21
CA LEU A 91 -4.17 0.80 1.13
C LEU A 91 -4.75 1.32 -0.19
N ILE A 92 -5.58 2.36 -0.15
CA ILE A 92 -6.15 3.01 -1.35
C ILE A 92 -5.42 4.32 -1.64
N GLY A 93 -5.20 5.16 -0.63
CA GLY A 93 -4.64 6.50 -0.77
C GLY A 93 -3.19 6.49 -1.24
N CYS A 94 -2.33 5.65 -0.67
CA CYS A 94 -0.93 5.56 -1.09
C CYS A 94 -0.79 5.08 -2.56
N PRO A 95 -1.48 4.00 -3.00
CA PRO A 95 -1.50 3.63 -4.41
C PRO A 95 -2.15 4.67 -5.33
N ALA A 96 -3.20 5.37 -4.89
CA ALA A 96 -3.82 6.43 -5.69
C ALA A 96 -2.84 7.60 -5.96
N ILE A 97 -2.08 8.01 -4.95
CA ILE A 97 -1.01 9.01 -5.12
C ILE A 97 0.06 8.48 -6.08
N LEU A 98 0.45 7.21 -5.97
CA LEU A 98 1.43 6.60 -6.87
C LEU A 98 0.95 6.59 -8.33
N LEU A 99 -0.32 6.27 -8.58
CA LEU A 99 -0.94 6.34 -9.90
C LEU A 99 -0.92 7.78 -10.43
N LEU A 100 -1.23 8.78 -9.61
CA LEU A 100 -1.16 10.18 -10.00
C LEU A 100 0.26 10.58 -10.39
N VAL A 101 1.26 10.23 -9.57
CA VAL A 101 2.67 10.55 -9.85
C VAL A 101 3.16 9.84 -11.12
N SER A 102 2.74 8.61 -11.37
CA SER A 102 3.12 7.86 -12.58
C SER A 102 2.71 8.59 -13.86
N SER A 103 1.50 9.16 -13.87
CA SER A 103 0.95 9.89 -15.01
C SER A 103 1.78 11.13 -15.36
N PHE A 104 2.38 11.77 -14.34
CA PHE A 104 3.26 12.92 -14.52
C PHE A 104 4.69 12.53 -14.93
N SER A 105 5.16 11.37 -14.46
CA SER A 105 6.50 10.85 -14.75
C SER A 105 6.59 10.14 -16.11
N GLY A 106 5.48 9.91 -16.79
CA GLY A 106 5.43 9.16 -18.05
C GLY A 106 5.59 7.65 -17.87
N VAL A 107 5.43 7.16 -16.64
CA VAL A 107 5.51 5.75 -16.29
C VAL A 107 4.13 5.14 -16.51
N HIS A 108 4.04 4.12 -17.35
CA HIS A 108 2.77 3.48 -17.71
C HIS A 108 2.58 2.19 -16.90
N PHE A 109 1.33 1.89 -16.57
CA PHE A 109 0.92 0.65 -15.93
C PHE A 109 -0.12 -0.05 -16.77
N ASP A 110 0.08 -1.34 -17.00
CA ASP A 110 -0.91 -2.18 -17.63
C ASP A 110 -1.70 -2.89 -16.52
N PRO A 111 -2.94 -2.45 -16.21
CA PRO A 111 -3.76 -3.16 -15.25
C PRO A 111 -4.08 -4.56 -15.79
N PRO A 112 -4.00 -5.61 -14.96
CA PRO A 112 -4.38 -6.94 -15.41
C PRO A 112 -5.87 -6.91 -15.81
N PRO A 113 -6.25 -7.60 -16.90
CA PRO A 113 -7.66 -7.77 -17.23
C PRO A 113 -8.35 -8.35 -15.99
N GLY A 114 -9.47 -7.75 -15.59
CA GLY A 114 -10.18 -8.09 -14.35
C GLY A 114 -10.61 -9.56 -14.33
N SER A 115 -9.69 -10.43 -13.93
CA SER A 115 -9.86 -11.87 -13.91
C SER A 115 -10.18 -12.36 -12.51
N SER A 116 -11.09 -13.32 -12.44
CA SER A 116 -11.37 -14.09 -11.23
C SER A 116 -10.35 -15.22 -11.01
N ASP A 117 -9.55 -15.56 -12.02
CA ASP A 117 -8.53 -16.60 -11.93
C ASP A 117 -7.22 -16.04 -11.34
N ILE A 118 -6.81 -16.61 -10.20
CA ILE A 118 -5.60 -16.23 -9.47
C ILE A 118 -4.34 -16.51 -10.31
N LEU A 119 -4.28 -17.62 -11.03
CA LEU A 119 -3.10 -18.00 -11.82
C LEU A 119 -2.92 -17.02 -12.99
N MET A 120 -4.02 -16.73 -13.69
CA MET A 120 -4.02 -15.75 -14.78
C MET A 120 -3.67 -14.35 -14.27
N GLY A 121 -4.28 -13.91 -13.16
CA GLY A 121 -3.95 -12.63 -12.53
C GLY A 121 -2.48 -12.53 -12.13
N THR A 122 -1.92 -13.58 -11.52
CA THR A 122 -0.51 -13.63 -11.12
C THR A 122 0.41 -13.52 -12.33
N ARG A 123 0.11 -14.25 -13.41
CA ARG A 123 0.89 -14.19 -14.65
C ARG A 123 0.89 -12.78 -15.26
N PHE A 124 -0.28 -12.15 -15.37
CA PHE A 124 -0.37 -10.77 -15.87
C PHE A 124 0.38 -9.78 -14.99
N LEU A 125 0.37 -9.95 -13.67
CA LEU A 125 1.17 -9.12 -12.77
C LEU A 125 2.66 -9.32 -12.96
N LEU A 126 3.12 -10.56 -13.18
CA LEU A 126 4.53 -10.86 -13.47
C LEU A 126 4.98 -10.25 -14.81
N GLU A 127 4.19 -10.43 -15.85
CA GLU A 127 4.44 -9.85 -17.18
C GLU A 127 4.43 -8.32 -17.12
N GLY A 128 3.43 -7.72 -16.45
CA GLY A 128 3.35 -6.28 -16.23
C GLY A 128 4.50 -5.73 -15.38
N THR A 129 4.96 -6.48 -14.37
CA THR A 129 6.14 -6.15 -13.57
C THR A 129 7.41 -6.13 -14.42
N LEU A 130 7.61 -7.15 -15.25
CA LEU A 130 8.76 -7.22 -16.15
C LEU A 130 8.74 -6.08 -17.16
N SER A 131 7.58 -5.82 -17.78
CA SER A 131 7.37 -4.71 -18.71
C SER A 131 7.64 -3.36 -18.05
N PHE A 132 7.18 -3.17 -16.81
CA PHE A 132 7.49 -1.98 -16.02
C PHE A 132 9.01 -1.83 -15.83
N ILE A 133 9.72 -2.85 -15.33
CA ILE A 133 11.16 -2.78 -15.06
C ILE A 133 11.97 -2.51 -16.33
N THR A 134 11.64 -3.16 -17.44
CA THR A 134 12.37 -2.99 -18.71
C THR A 134 11.98 -1.73 -19.47
N GLY A 135 10.78 -1.20 -19.23
CA GLY A 135 10.26 0.03 -19.83
C GLY A 135 10.69 1.33 -19.12
N LEU A 136 11.36 1.25 -17.96
CA LEU A 136 11.88 2.43 -17.29
C LEU A 136 13.04 3.06 -18.06
N ASP A 137 12.98 4.39 -18.21
CA ASP A 137 14.11 5.17 -18.71
C ASP A 137 15.07 5.48 -17.54
N TYR A 138 16.10 4.66 -17.40
CA TYR A 138 17.13 4.81 -16.36
C TYR A 138 18.02 6.05 -16.55
N TYR A 139 18.00 6.73 -17.70
CA TYR A 139 18.75 7.98 -17.89
C TYR A 139 17.98 9.21 -17.40
N ASN A 140 16.69 9.06 -17.10
CA ASN A 140 15.84 10.17 -16.66
C ASN A 140 15.77 10.26 -15.14
N TRP A 141 16.07 11.44 -14.59
CA TRP A 141 15.98 11.70 -13.15
C TRP A 141 14.57 11.47 -12.57
N LYS A 142 13.52 11.67 -13.38
CA LYS A 142 12.12 11.45 -12.99
C LYS A 142 11.87 10.00 -12.59
N THR A 143 12.55 9.05 -13.22
CA THR A 143 12.45 7.61 -12.91
C THR A 143 12.90 7.34 -11.49
N TYR A 144 14.00 7.96 -11.04
CA TYR A 144 14.51 7.77 -9.68
C TYR A 144 13.61 8.40 -8.62
N VAL A 145 13.03 9.58 -8.91
CA VAL A 145 12.03 10.19 -8.02
C VAL A 145 10.77 9.34 -7.94
N PHE A 146 10.32 8.80 -9.07
CA PHE A 146 9.21 7.86 -9.11
C PHE A 146 9.51 6.60 -8.28
N LEU A 147 10.68 5.97 -8.44
CA LEU A 147 11.06 4.78 -7.69
C LEU A 147 11.18 5.05 -6.19
N TYR A 148 11.69 6.22 -5.80
CA TYR A 148 11.72 6.67 -4.40
C TYR A 148 10.31 6.83 -3.82
N LEU A 149 9.39 7.46 -4.58
CA LEU A 149 8.00 7.60 -4.16
C LEU A 149 7.27 6.24 -4.13
N ALA A 150 7.52 5.36 -5.10
CA ALA A 150 6.99 4.00 -5.11
C ALA A 150 7.46 3.18 -3.90
N LEU A 151 8.72 3.34 -3.49
CA LEU A 151 9.27 2.73 -2.27
C LEU A 151 8.55 3.25 -1.02
N THR A 152 8.47 4.57 -0.86
CA THR A 152 7.96 5.19 0.37
C THR A 152 6.44 5.08 0.49
N LEU A 153 5.69 5.34 -0.59
CA LEU A 153 4.26 5.12 -0.64
C LEU A 153 3.91 3.63 -0.57
N GLY A 154 4.75 2.75 -1.12
CA GLY A 154 4.61 1.31 -0.96
C GLY A 154 4.72 0.89 0.50
N ALA A 155 5.76 1.34 1.20
CA ALA A 155 5.89 1.09 2.64
C ALA A 155 4.73 1.70 3.43
N GLY A 156 4.30 2.91 3.06
CA GLY A 156 3.17 3.61 3.67
C GLY A 156 1.81 2.99 3.36
N ALA A 157 1.65 2.20 2.29
CA ALA A 157 0.41 1.48 2.01
C ALA A 157 0.20 0.29 2.95
N ALA A 158 1.25 -0.15 3.66
CA ALA A 158 1.20 -1.33 4.51
C ALA A 158 0.27 -1.06 5.70
N PRO A 159 -0.77 -1.89 5.91
CA PRO A 159 -1.66 -1.71 7.03
C PRO A 159 -0.93 -2.04 8.33
N SER A 160 -1.14 -1.25 9.37
CA SER A 160 -0.62 -1.56 10.70
C SER A 160 -1.39 -2.73 11.34
N LYS A 161 -0.89 -3.26 12.46
CA LYS A 161 -1.60 -4.31 13.20
C LYS A 161 -2.99 -3.87 13.67
N THR A 162 -3.12 -2.61 14.09
CA THR A 162 -4.38 -2.00 14.50
C THR A 162 -5.35 -1.82 13.33
N ASP A 163 -4.82 -1.48 12.14
CA ASP A 163 -5.64 -1.38 10.92
C ASP A 163 -6.17 -2.73 10.49
N ILE A 164 -5.34 -3.78 10.53
CA ILE A 164 -5.77 -5.15 10.15
C ILE A 164 -6.93 -5.62 11.02
N ILE A 165 -6.83 -5.44 12.34
CA ILE A 165 -7.87 -5.86 13.29
C ILE A 165 -9.17 -5.10 13.04
N SER A 166 -9.08 -3.79 12.80
CA SER A 166 -10.24 -2.91 12.59
C SER A 166 -10.87 -3.08 11.21
N MET A 167 -10.09 -3.45 10.20
CA MET A 167 -10.54 -3.73 8.84
C MET A 167 -11.32 -5.05 8.73
N PHE A 168 -10.97 -6.06 9.52
CA PHE A 168 -11.47 -7.44 9.32
C PHE A 168 -13.00 -7.57 9.30
N PRO A 169 -13.76 -6.97 10.24
CA PRO A 169 -15.23 -7.04 10.22
C PRO A 169 -15.84 -6.41 8.96
N GLY A 170 -15.30 -5.27 8.50
CA GLY A 170 -15.79 -4.62 7.30
C GLY A 170 -15.42 -5.35 6.01
N LEU A 171 -14.26 -6.02 5.97
CA LEU A 171 -13.87 -6.85 4.83
C LEU A 171 -14.86 -8.01 4.62
N ILE A 172 -15.31 -8.65 5.71
CA ILE A 172 -16.36 -9.68 5.64
C ILE A 172 -17.63 -9.12 5.01
N ILE A 173 -18.08 -7.93 5.44
CA ILE A 173 -19.27 -7.28 4.89
C ILE A 173 -19.10 -6.97 3.40
N ILE A 174 -17.96 -6.41 3.00
CA ILE A 174 -17.67 -6.10 1.60
C ILE A 174 -17.71 -7.36 0.74
N VAL A 175 -17.10 -8.47 1.20
CA VAL A 175 -17.12 -9.75 0.47
C VAL A 175 -18.54 -10.28 0.31
N VAL A 176 -19.35 -10.24 1.39
CA VAL A 176 -20.75 -10.67 1.35
C VAL A 176 -21.57 -9.82 0.37
N VAL A 177 -21.38 -8.50 0.39
CA VAL A 177 -22.06 -7.58 -0.53
C VAL A 177 -21.65 -7.84 -1.98
N ILE A 178 -20.36 -7.98 -2.28
CA ILE A 178 -19.90 -8.28 -3.65
C ILE A 178 -20.47 -9.61 -4.14
N TYR A 179 -20.48 -10.64 -3.29
CA TYR A 179 -21.05 -11.93 -3.63
C TYR A 179 -22.56 -11.83 -3.92
N ALA A 180 -23.30 -11.11 -3.07
CA ALA A 180 -24.73 -10.87 -3.27
C ALA A 180 -25.01 -10.11 -4.57
N LEU A 181 -24.26 -9.03 -4.87
CA LEU A 181 -24.40 -8.28 -6.12
C LEU A 181 -24.17 -9.16 -7.35
N ASN A 182 -23.14 -10.01 -7.32
CA ASN A 182 -22.87 -10.97 -8.39
C ASN A 182 -23.99 -12.02 -8.52
N TYR A 183 -24.53 -12.51 -7.40
CA TYR A 183 -25.65 -13.46 -7.39
C TYR A 183 -26.91 -12.89 -8.07
N PHE A 184 -27.18 -11.60 -7.87
CA PHE A 184 -28.28 -10.89 -8.54
C PHE A 184 -27.97 -10.44 -9.97
N GLY A 185 -26.81 -10.80 -10.53
CA GLY A 185 -26.43 -10.44 -11.90
C GLY A 185 -26.12 -8.95 -12.10
N ILE A 186 -25.91 -8.20 -11.01
CA ILE A 186 -25.54 -6.77 -11.09
C ILE A 186 -24.08 -6.71 -11.54
N THR A 187 -23.85 -6.27 -12.78
CA THR A 187 -22.51 -6.22 -13.36
C THR A 187 -21.65 -5.16 -12.64
N THR A 188 -20.64 -5.61 -11.92
CA THR A 188 -19.73 -4.79 -11.11
C THR A 188 -18.53 -4.28 -11.92
N LEU A 189 -18.74 -3.85 -13.17
CA LEU A 189 -17.66 -3.46 -14.09
C LEU A 189 -16.71 -2.40 -13.49
N TYR A 190 -17.27 -1.36 -12.87
CA TYR A 190 -16.49 -0.28 -12.25
C TYR A 190 -15.66 -0.76 -11.06
N LEU A 191 -16.19 -1.68 -10.24
CA LEU A 191 -15.46 -2.24 -9.11
C LEU A 191 -14.31 -3.13 -9.60
N ASN A 192 -14.54 -3.93 -10.63
CA ASN A 192 -13.50 -4.76 -11.23
C ASN A 192 -12.35 -3.91 -11.78
N ASN A 193 -12.68 -2.83 -12.50
CA ASN A 193 -11.68 -1.89 -13.01
C ASN A 193 -10.90 -1.24 -11.86
N ALA A 194 -11.59 -0.72 -10.83
CA ALA A 194 -10.94 -0.12 -9.66
C ALA A 194 -9.98 -1.10 -8.97
N PHE A 195 -10.40 -2.36 -8.78
CA PHE A 195 -9.56 -3.39 -8.19
C PHE A 195 -8.36 -3.79 -9.07
N SER A 196 -8.51 -3.80 -10.40
CA SER A 196 -7.40 -4.05 -11.32
C SER A 196 -6.34 -2.95 -11.24
N TRP A 197 -6.75 -1.67 -11.23
CA TRP A 197 -5.84 -0.54 -11.07
C TRP A 197 -5.15 -0.53 -9.72
N LEU A 198 -5.91 -0.81 -8.65
CA LEU A 198 -5.34 -0.94 -7.30
C LEU A 198 -4.30 -2.07 -7.24
N SER A 199 -4.60 -3.21 -7.85
CA SER A 199 -3.67 -4.34 -7.91
C SER A 199 -2.38 -3.97 -8.65
N ALA A 200 -2.48 -3.29 -9.79
CA ALA A 200 -1.31 -2.87 -10.55
C ALA A 200 -0.43 -1.88 -9.75
N ALA A 201 -1.06 -0.90 -9.11
CA ALA A 201 -0.36 0.09 -8.30
C ALA A 201 0.37 -0.54 -7.10
N LEU A 202 -0.28 -1.48 -6.40
CA LEU A 202 0.33 -2.23 -5.31
C LEU A 202 1.50 -3.10 -5.78
N THR A 203 1.36 -3.77 -6.93
CA THR A 203 2.45 -4.56 -7.52
C THR A 203 3.66 -3.69 -7.84
N VAL A 204 3.47 -2.52 -8.44
CA VAL A 204 4.55 -1.58 -8.74
C VAL A 204 5.23 -1.10 -7.47
N ALA A 205 4.47 -0.81 -6.42
CA ALA A 205 5.01 -0.39 -5.13
C ALA A 205 5.86 -1.48 -4.45
N ILE A 206 5.52 -2.77 -4.66
CA ILE A 206 6.27 -3.92 -4.12
C ILE A 206 7.66 -4.05 -4.76
N ILE A 207 7.85 -3.67 -6.03
CA ILE A 207 9.12 -3.85 -6.75
C ILE A 207 10.31 -3.13 -6.07
N PRO A 208 10.28 -1.82 -5.82
CA PRO A 208 11.39 -1.13 -5.14
C PRO A 208 11.54 -1.61 -3.70
N LEU A 209 10.44 -1.96 -3.00
CA LEU A 209 10.49 -2.54 -1.67
C LEU A 209 11.29 -3.86 -1.66
N LEU A 210 11.00 -4.77 -2.60
CA LEU A 210 11.74 -6.02 -2.77
C LEU A 210 13.21 -5.76 -3.12
N GLY A 211 13.48 -4.82 -4.04
CA GLY A 211 14.85 -4.45 -4.41
C GLY A 211 15.67 -4.00 -3.21
N VAL A 212 15.13 -3.10 -2.38
CA VAL A 212 15.79 -2.64 -1.15
C VAL A 212 15.91 -3.78 -0.13
N ALA A 213 14.89 -4.62 0.04
CA ALA A 213 14.93 -5.74 0.97
C ALA A 213 16.03 -6.75 0.62
N ILE A 214 16.23 -7.04 -0.67
CA ILE A 214 17.31 -7.91 -1.16
C ILE A 214 18.66 -7.28 -0.85
N ILE A 215 18.86 -5.99 -1.17
CA ILE A 215 20.12 -5.28 -0.89
C ILE A 215 20.45 -5.33 0.60
N VAL A 216 19.48 -4.99 1.46
CA VAL A 216 19.65 -5.03 2.92
C VAL A 216 19.98 -6.44 3.41
N THR A 217 19.33 -7.47 2.86
CA THR A 217 19.62 -8.87 3.20
C THR A 217 21.06 -9.25 2.84
N VAL A 218 21.50 -8.92 1.62
CA VAL A 218 22.87 -9.20 1.15
C VAL A 218 23.89 -8.47 2.02
N LEU A 219 23.66 -7.20 2.34
CA LEU A 219 24.55 -6.42 3.22
C LEU A 219 24.64 -7.03 4.62
N LYS A 220 23.54 -7.51 5.19
CA LYS A 220 23.53 -8.22 6.48
C LYS A 220 24.33 -9.51 6.43
N LEU A 221 24.21 -10.29 5.35
CA LEU A 221 24.98 -11.51 5.15
C LEU A 221 26.48 -11.23 5.06
N ILE A 222 26.88 -10.15 4.39
CA ILE A 222 28.29 -9.75 4.24
C ILE A 222 28.87 -9.22 5.56
N THR A 223 28.11 -8.40 6.29
CA THR A 223 28.59 -7.75 7.52
C THR A 223 28.49 -8.63 8.77
N GLY A 224 27.82 -9.79 8.69
CA GLY A 224 27.63 -10.70 9.81
C GLY A 224 26.72 -10.15 10.93
N VAL A 225 26.05 -9.01 10.69
CA VAL A 225 25.18 -8.37 11.67
C VAL A 225 23.86 -9.14 11.76
N ARG A 226 23.68 -9.90 12.85
CA ARG A 226 22.38 -10.51 13.20
C ARG A 226 21.49 -9.48 13.86
N SER A 227 20.25 -9.34 13.39
CA SER A 227 19.22 -8.58 14.10
C SER A 227 18.83 -9.31 15.39
N VAL A 228 18.87 -8.60 16.52
CA VAL A 228 18.23 -8.99 17.78
C VAL A 228 16.73 -8.82 17.65
#